data_AF-A0A7X4FD52-F1
#
_entry.id   AF-A0A7X4FD52-F1
#
_cell.length_a   1.000
_cell.length_b   1.000
_cell.length_c   1.000
_cell.angle_alpha   90.00
_cell.angle_beta   90.00
_cell.angle_gamma   90.00
#
_symmetry.space_group_name_H-M   'P 1'
#
loop_
_entity.id
_entity.type
_entity.pdbx_description
1 polymer ?
#
loop_
_entity_poly.entity_id
_entity_poly.type
_entity_poly.pdbx_seq_one_letter_code
_entity_poly.pdbx_strand_id
1 'polypeptide(L)'
;MKARARFIVENQRVMDPDDLCHYSFRIWNNDAERLIVEEEAPCGSIDMGGSDDRCFAPPVFLAGKNVYYPNEQEIHALDEFIENFLYRKLQDKDNYQVLNSLIGLREGSWRRWDYVWRIYNYPHVYNIYYQMYRITKLHGIKTTREPLEYLRLAYHTAYASYQDSTYESVYETKNYIDYHRGNMSKTHAPMGSPILAHLLRSLKMEGMRTEYRMLLDAIEGCLPFFLEEEYPFASEYCFDHASKAALYYLAQVADDEPLKKRTVQTILASRDTTPMWFSYCTNMRYIGCYPTPLLARPLFDRFEQTGDLHYLQKAYGAALAVWSCVDPSGKGYNGREWRFNPPEKGSPEYNYYRNGCFSGEVGMGLYGNLSMLKSYLIQDPDFGLVGYGCAVSETADDYTLIPQDGLGVRGSFVPLGVTLETVKARIEKATLAKDLRRLELVLSKPSKHADCAHISIRGMRFGAYRCSTGRVKHGEQLEWEVPYAEGQETLCLTLTAK
;
A
#
# COMPACT_ATOMS: atom_id res chain seq x y z
N MET A 1 -0.36 -12.34 6.78
CA MET A 1 -0.17 -12.01 5.34
C MET A 1 -0.41 -13.18 4.40
N LYS A 2 0.38 -14.27 4.43
CA LYS A 2 0.21 -15.43 3.52
C LYS A 2 -1.19 -16.06 3.61
N ALA A 3 -1.73 -16.24 4.81
CA ALA A 3 -3.10 -16.74 5.01
C ALA A 3 -4.17 -15.85 4.35
N ARG A 4 -4.06 -14.51 4.51
CA ARG A 4 -4.95 -13.55 3.86
C ARG A 4 -4.91 -13.65 2.33
N ALA A 5 -3.72 -13.77 1.76
CA ALA A 5 -3.56 -13.89 0.31
C ALA A 5 -4.22 -15.16 -0.25
N ARG A 6 -3.97 -16.30 0.41
CA ARG A 6 -4.65 -17.56 0.09
C ARG A 6 -6.17 -17.44 0.21
N PHE A 7 -6.66 -16.86 1.31
CA PHE A 7 -8.09 -16.63 1.52
C PHE A 7 -8.73 -15.82 0.39
N ILE A 8 -8.06 -14.76 -0.07
CA ILE A 8 -8.54 -13.93 -1.19
C ILE A 8 -8.70 -14.77 -2.47
N VAL A 9 -7.70 -15.56 -2.82
CA VAL A 9 -7.75 -16.40 -4.05
C VAL A 9 -8.83 -17.46 -3.96
N GLU A 10 -9.00 -18.08 -2.79
CA GLU A 10 -9.96 -19.18 -2.59
C GLU A 10 -11.42 -18.69 -2.49
N ASN A 11 -11.66 -17.51 -1.91
CA ASN A 11 -13.00 -17.11 -1.48
C ASN A 11 -13.49 -15.80 -2.09
N GLN A 12 -12.60 -14.91 -2.53
CA GLN A 12 -12.97 -13.56 -2.96
C GLN A 12 -12.98 -13.34 -4.46
N ARG A 13 -12.81 -14.40 -5.25
CA ARG A 13 -12.88 -14.36 -6.71
C ARG A 13 -14.30 -14.62 -7.19
N VAL A 14 -14.78 -13.81 -8.12
CA VAL A 14 -16.05 -14.05 -8.82
C VAL A 14 -15.78 -15.05 -9.94
N MET A 15 -16.21 -16.30 -9.74
CA MET A 15 -15.98 -17.43 -10.66
C MET A 15 -17.26 -17.95 -11.32
N ASP A 16 -18.41 -17.36 -11.02
CA ASP A 16 -19.67 -17.65 -11.70
C ASP A 16 -19.58 -17.11 -13.15
N PRO A 17 -19.69 -17.96 -14.18
CA PRO A 17 -19.59 -17.54 -15.57
C PRO A 17 -20.73 -16.62 -16.03
N ASP A 18 -21.88 -16.66 -15.34
CA ASP A 18 -23.05 -15.84 -15.66
C ASP A 18 -23.01 -14.47 -14.95
N ASP A 19 -22.08 -14.28 -14.01
CA ASP A 19 -21.87 -13.01 -13.36
C ASP A 19 -21.13 -12.03 -14.30
N LEU A 20 -21.68 -10.82 -14.47
CA LEU A 20 -21.09 -9.75 -15.29
C LEU A 20 -19.61 -9.52 -14.94
N CYS A 21 -19.28 -9.66 -13.66
CA CYS A 21 -17.97 -9.45 -13.09
C CYS A 21 -17.15 -10.74 -12.96
N HIS A 22 -17.44 -11.79 -13.73
CA HIS A 22 -16.60 -12.98 -13.82
C HIS A 22 -15.12 -12.62 -14.04
N TYR A 23 -14.24 -13.26 -13.26
CA TYR A 23 -12.80 -13.02 -13.06
C TYR A 23 -12.41 -11.84 -12.14
N SER A 24 -13.38 -11.05 -11.66
CA SER A 24 -13.14 -9.97 -10.70
C SER A 24 -12.93 -10.49 -9.26
N PHE A 25 -12.68 -9.53 -8.34
CA PHE A 25 -12.75 -9.76 -6.91
C PHE A 25 -13.95 -9.03 -6.31
N ARG A 26 -14.59 -9.65 -5.31
CA ARG A 26 -15.76 -9.08 -4.62
C ARG A 26 -15.62 -9.19 -3.10
N ILE A 27 -16.34 -8.31 -2.41
CA ILE A 27 -16.41 -8.26 -0.96
C ILE A 27 -16.89 -9.62 -0.41
N TRP A 28 -16.25 -10.07 0.65
CA TRP A 28 -16.64 -11.28 1.38
C TRP A 28 -17.51 -10.94 2.58
N ASN A 29 -18.59 -11.69 2.78
CA ASN A 29 -19.42 -11.66 3.97
C ASN A 29 -18.96 -12.76 4.93
N ASN A 30 -18.30 -12.39 6.03
CA ASN A 30 -17.77 -13.37 6.98
C ASN A 30 -18.85 -14.12 7.75
N ASP A 31 -20.04 -13.54 7.94
CA ASP A 31 -21.16 -14.17 8.64
C ASP A 31 -21.85 -15.21 7.76
N ALA A 32 -22.02 -14.90 6.47
CA ALA A 32 -22.67 -15.78 5.51
C ALA A 32 -21.70 -16.76 4.82
N GLU A 33 -20.39 -16.57 5.02
CA GLU A 33 -19.31 -17.34 4.38
C GLU A 33 -19.46 -17.44 2.85
N ARG A 34 -19.76 -16.30 2.22
CA ARG A 34 -19.83 -16.17 0.75
C ARG A 34 -19.48 -14.75 0.30
N LEU A 35 -19.29 -14.59 -1.01
CA LEU A 35 -19.31 -13.27 -1.63
C LEU A 35 -20.64 -12.56 -1.33
N ILE A 36 -20.60 -11.24 -1.21
CA ILE A 36 -21.82 -10.44 -1.03
C ILE A 36 -22.75 -10.58 -2.24
N VAL A 37 -24.04 -10.43 -1.97
CA VAL A 37 -25.08 -10.25 -2.98
C VAL A 37 -25.48 -8.79 -3.06
N GLU A 38 -26.30 -8.44 -4.05
CA GLU A 38 -26.67 -7.06 -4.33
C GLU A 38 -27.38 -6.38 -3.15
N GLU A 39 -28.23 -7.10 -2.42
CA GLU A 39 -28.95 -6.59 -1.24
C GLU A 39 -28.02 -6.27 -0.06
N GLU A 40 -26.80 -6.79 -0.09
CA GLU A 40 -25.77 -6.58 0.92
C GLU A 40 -24.73 -5.53 0.51
N ALA A 41 -24.74 -5.08 -0.75
CA ALA A 41 -23.73 -4.20 -1.31
C ALA A 41 -23.79 -2.78 -0.72
N PRO A 42 -22.78 -2.33 0.07
CA PRO A 42 -22.82 -1.02 0.71
C PRO A 42 -22.95 0.16 -0.26
N CYS A 43 -22.37 0.05 -1.45
CA CYS A 43 -22.42 1.02 -2.53
C CYS A 43 -23.20 0.50 -3.76
N GLY A 44 -24.04 -0.53 -3.57
CA GLY A 44 -24.95 -1.06 -4.58
C GLY A 44 -24.23 -1.49 -5.87
N SER A 45 -24.61 -0.86 -6.98
CA SER A 45 -24.09 -1.18 -8.31
C SER A 45 -22.60 -0.94 -8.50
N ILE A 46 -21.96 -0.09 -7.69
CA ILE A 46 -20.51 0.08 -7.75
C ILE A 46 -19.80 -1.22 -7.34
N ASP A 47 -20.16 -1.76 -6.17
CA ASP A 47 -19.58 -3.00 -5.64
C ASP A 47 -19.92 -4.20 -6.53
N MET A 48 -21.18 -4.27 -6.99
CA MET A 48 -21.61 -5.38 -7.84
C MET A 48 -21.05 -5.31 -9.26
N GLY A 49 -20.64 -4.12 -9.71
CA GLY A 49 -19.98 -3.90 -11.01
C GLY A 49 -18.46 -4.01 -10.98
N GLY A 50 -17.86 -4.40 -9.85
CA GLY A 50 -16.46 -4.83 -9.75
C GLY A 50 -15.43 -3.69 -9.76
N SER A 51 -15.81 -2.48 -9.38
CA SER A 51 -14.91 -1.32 -9.26
C SER A 51 -14.88 -0.80 -7.81
N ASP A 52 -14.35 0.40 -7.58
CA ASP A 52 -14.17 1.02 -6.25
C ASP A 52 -13.15 0.32 -5.35
N ASP A 53 -12.75 1.03 -4.29
CA ASP A 53 -11.73 0.65 -3.31
C ASP A 53 -12.02 -0.73 -2.72
N ARG A 54 -13.29 -1.12 -2.62
CA ARG A 54 -13.78 -2.41 -2.10
C ARG A 54 -13.43 -3.59 -3.00
N CYS A 55 -13.68 -3.50 -4.31
CA CYS A 55 -13.36 -4.58 -5.24
C CYS A 55 -11.88 -4.61 -5.62
N PHE A 56 -11.18 -3.47 -5.53
CA PHE A 56 -9.74 -3.42 -5.75
C PHE A 56 -8.88 -3.75 -4.52
N ALA A 57 -9.44 -3.68 -3.29
CA ALA A 57 -8.73 -4.01 -2.07
C ALA A 57 -8.09 -5.42 -2.09
N PRO A 58 -8.79 -6.50 -2.49
CA PRO A 58 -8.17 -7.82 -2.60
C PRO A 58 -7.01 -7.89 -3.62
N PRO A 59 -7.19 -7.52 -4.91
CA PRO A 59 -6.12 -7.65 -5.90
C PRO A 59 -4.93 -6.73 -5.64
N VAL A 60 -5.13 -5.50 -5.14
CA VAL A 60 -3.99 -4.60 -4.86
C VAL A 60 -3.11 -5.14 -3.73
N PHE A 61 -3.72 -5.73 -2.69
CA PHE A 61 -2.97 -6.40 -1.63
C PHE A 61 -2.23 -7.63 -2.16
N LEU A 62 -2.88 -8.48 -2.96
CA LEU A 62 -2.23 -9.64 -3.58
C LEU A 62 -1.03 -9.20 -4.42
N ALA A 63 -1.19 -8.18 -5.26
CA ALA A 63 -0.13 -7.70 -6.13
C ALA A 63 1.05 -7.15 -5.31
N GLY A 64 0.80 -6.32 -4.29
CA GLY A 64 1.85 -5.82 -3.41
C GLY A 64 2.56 -6.91 -2.62
N LYS A 65 1.82 -7.88 -2.07
CA LYS A 65 2.37 -8.99 -1.26
C LYS A 65 3.30 -9.86 -2.11
N ASN A 66 2.90 -10.18 -3.34
CA ASN A 66 3.63 -11.08 -4.21
C ASN A 66 4.96 -10.50 -4.73
N VAL A 67 5.18 -9.19 -4.59
CA VAL A 67 6.53 -8.64 -4.81
C VAL A 67 7.53 -9.14 -3.78
N TYR A 68 7.11 -9.30 -2.52
CA TYR A 68 8.00 -9.73 -1.43
C TYR A 68 8.02 -11.25 -1.26
N TYR A 69 6.83 -11.86 -1.32
CA TYR A 69 6.63 -13.29 -1.10
C TYR A 69 5.79 -13.89 -2.23
N PRO A 70 6.40 -14.14 -3.41
CA PRO A 70 5.67 -14.57 -4.58
C PRO A 70 5.08 -15.98 -4.40
N ASN A 71 3.90 -16.17 -4.95
CA ASN A 71 3.21 -17.44 -5.08
C ASN A 71 2.58 -17.51 -6.48
N GLU A 72 2.89 -18.56 -7.24
CA GLU A 72 2.45 -18.70 -8.64
C GLU A 72 0.92 -18.68 -8.78
N GLN A 73 0.18 -19.37 -7.91
CA GLN A 73 -1.29 -19.42 -7.98
C GLN A 73 -1.92 -18.04 -7.75
N GLU A 74 -1.39 -17.29 -6.80
CA GLU A 74 -1.87 -15.92 -6.54
C GLU A 74 -1.54 -14.97 -7.70
N ILE A 75 -0.37 -15.13 -8.31
CA ILE A 75 0.06 -14.31 -9.46
C ILE A 75 -0.76 -14.66 -10.71
N HIS A 76 -1.06 -15.93 -10.94
CA HIS A 76 -1.93 -16.35 -12.04
C HIS A 76 -3.37 -15.87 -11.84
N ALA A 77 -3.89 -15.87 -10.61
CA ALA A 77 -5.20 -15.27 -10.33
C ALA A 77 -5.25 -13.75 -10.63
N LEU A 78 -4.15 -13.02 -10.34
CA LEU A 78 -4.01 -11.62 -10.72
C LEU A 78 -3.92 -11.44 -12.24
N ASP A 79 -3.19 -12.30 -12.93
CA ASP A 79 -3.05 -12.28 -14.38
C ASP A 79 -4.42 -12.52 -15.07
N GLU A 80 -5.16 -13.54 -14.63
CA GLU A 80 -6.53 -13.79 -15.12
C GLU A 80 -7.48 -12.62 -14.85
N PHE A 81 -7.40 -12.02 -13.66
CA PHE A 81 -8.17 -10.82 -13.32
C PHE A 81 -7.86 -9.66 -14.28
N ILE A 82 -6.56 -9.43 -14.55
CA ILE A 82 -6.12 -8.37 -15.45
C ILE A 82 -6.66 -8.62 -16.87
N GLU A 83 -6.42 -9.79 -17.42
CA GLU A 83 -6.71 -10.06 -18.84
C GLU A 83 -8.19 -10.28 -19.13
N ASN A 84 -8.96 -10.84 -18.19
CA ASN A 84 -10.35 -11.23 -18.45
C ASN A 84 -11.39 -10.26 -17.88
N PHE A 85 -11.02 -9.45 -16.89
CA PHE A 85 -11.93 -8.49 -16.27
C PHE A 85 -11.41 -7.05 -16.39
N LEU A 86 -10.28 -6.72 -15.75
CA LEU A 86 -9.85 -5.33 -15.60
C LEU A 86 -9.54 -4.69 -16.96
N TYR A 87 -8.58 -5.22 -17.72
CA TYR A 87 -8.18 -4.67 -19.02
C TYR A 87 -9.17 -5.00 -20.15
N ARG A 88 -9.99 -6.04 -19.96
CA ARG A 88 -10.94 -6.50 -20.99
C ARG A 88 -12.31 -5.85 -20.92
N LYS A 89 -12.80 -5.56 -19.71
CA LYS A 89 -14.17 -5.08 -19.48
C LYS A 89 -14.20 -3.70 -18.81
N LEU A 90 -13.41 -3.50 -17.74
CA LEU A 90 -13.56 -2.34 -16.85
C LEU A 90 -12.74 -1.12 -17.28
N GLN A 91 -11.56 -1.34 -17.87
CA GLN A 91 -10.69 -0.30 -18.41
C GLN A 91 -10.83 -0.22 -19.94
N ASP A 92 -10.95 1.00 -20.44
CA ASP A 92 -10.92 1.30 -21.87
C ASP A 92 -9.51 1.10 -22.44
N LYS A 93 -9.40 0.44 -23.60
CA LYS A 93 -8.10 0.05 -24.18
C LYS A 93 -7.42 1.15 -24.96
N ASP A 94 -8.17 2.15 -25.40
CA ASP A 94 -7.67 3.23 -26.25
C ASP A 94 -7.20 4.40 -25.39
N ASN A 95 -7.94 4.72 -24.33
CA ASN A 95 -7.69 5.88 -23.48
C ASN A 95 -7.36 5.56 -22.01
N TYR A 96 -7.38 4.29 -21.62
CA TYR A 96 -7.02 3.81 -20.27
C TYR A 96 -7.92 4.32 -19.13
N GLN A 97 -9.06 4.91 -19.46
CA GLN A 97 -10.05 5.32 -18.48
C GLN A 97 -10.66 4.11 -17.78
N VAL A 98 -10.93 4.25 -16.48
CA VAL A 98 -11.44 3.18 -15.63
C VAL A 98 -12.89 3.48 -15.26
N LEU A 99 -13.80 2.57 -15.59
CA LEU A 99 -15.21 2.70 -15.24
C LEU A 99 -15.42 2.61 -13.72
N ASN A 100 -16.35 3.40 -13.20
CA ASN A 100 -16.77 3.32 -11.80
C ASN A 100 -17.63 2.07 -11.52
N SER A 101 -18.12 1.40 -12.56
CA SER A 101 -18.89 0.15 -12.49
C SER A 101 -19.14 -0.38 -13.91
N LEU A 102 -19.18 -1.71 -14.08
CA LEU A 102 -19.77 -2.32 -15.29
C LEU A 102 -21.30 -2.22 -15.33
N ILE A 103 -21.93 -1.88 -14.20
CA ILE A 103 -23.37 -1.70 -14.09
C ILE A 103 -23.66 -0.20 -14.24
N GLY A 104 -24.16 0.17 -15.42
CA GLY A 104 -24.50 1.56 -15.78
C GLY A 104 -25.80 2.06 -15.15
N LEU A 105 -26.67 2.66 -15.98
CA LEU A 105 -27.98 3.14 -15.55
C LEU A 105 -28.91 1.96 -15.25
N ARG A 106 -29.53 1.96 -14.07
CA ARG A 106 -30.58 0.99 -13.71
C ARG A 106 -31.96 1.60 -13.91
N GLU A 107 -32.93 0.76 -14.26
CA GLU A 107 -34.34 1.15 -14.35
C GLU A 107 -34.80 1.74 -13.01
N GLY A 108 -35.46 2.90 -13.05
CA GLY A 108 -35.90 3.63 -11.85
C GLY A 108 -34.81 4.40 -11.10
N SER A 109 -33.55 4.33 -11.51
CA SER A 109 -32.45 5.16 -10.98
C SER A 109 -32.18 6.35 -11.90
N TRP A 110 -31.92 7.53 -11.34
CA TRP A 110 -31.37 8.67 -12.08
C TRP A 110 -29.83 8.66 -12.13
N ARG A 111 -29.20 7.85 -11.27
CA ARG A 111 -27.74 7.68 -11.21
C ARG A 111 -27.30 6.52 -12.11
N ARG A 112 -26.27 6.76 -12.91
CA ARG A 112 -25.50 5.75 -13.63
C ARG A 112 -24.07 5.69 -13.10
N TRP A 113 -23.47 4.52 -13.13
CA TRP A 113 -22.15 4.27 -12.54
C TRP A 113 -21.10 3.80 -13.56
N ASP A 114 -21.43 3.76 -14.83
CA ASP A 114 -20.51 3.51 -15.95
C ASP A 114 -19.78 4.78 -16.41
N TYR A 115 -19.57 5.73 -15.49
CA TYR A 115 -18.74 6.91 -15.74
C TYR A 115 -17.28 6.65 -15.39
N VAL A 116 -16.40 7.57 -15.79
CA VAL A 116 -14.94 7.50 -15.58
C VAL A 116 -14.39 8.65 -14.70
N TRP A 117 -15.28 9.43 -14.08
CA TRP A 117 -14.92 10.64 -13.32
C TRP A 117 -14.23 10.36 -11.99
N ARG A 118 -14.37 9.16 -11.42
CA ARG A 118 -13.84 8.85 -10.08
C ARG A 118 -12.34 8.59 -10.18
N ILE A 119 -11.54 9.64 -10.01
CA ILE A 119 -10.07 9.55 -10.05
C ILE A 119 -9.49 8.59 -9.00
N TYR A 120 -10.23 8.31 -7.90
CA TYR A 120 -9.81 7.40 -6.83
C TYR A 120 -9.74 5.94 -7.27
N ASN A 121 -10.37 5.56 -8.39
CA ASN A 121 -10.25 4.21 -8.96
C ASN A 121 -8.88 3.97 -9.62
N TYR A 122 -8.31 5.00 -10.24
CA TYR A 122 -7.11 4.87 -11.07
C TYR A 122 -5.88 4.41 -10.27
N PRO A 123 -5.62 4.93 -9.05
CA PRO A 123 -4.54 4.44 -8.22
C PRO A 123 -4.53 2.96 -8.00
N HIS A 124 -5.68 2.35 -7.79
CA HIS A 124 -5.71 0.91 -7.52
C HIS A 124 -5.29 0.12 -8.75
N VAL A 125 -5.75 0.54 -9.93
CA VAL A 125 -5.42 -0.08 -11.21
C VAL A 125 -3.94 0.07 -11.56
N TYR A 126 -3.39 1.29 -11.54
CA TYR A 126 -1.96 1.45 -11.84
C TYR A 126 -1.07 0.85 -10.76
N ASN A 127 -1.54 0.76 -9.50
CA ASN A 127 -0.83 0.04 -8.45
C ASN A 127 -0.74 -1.46 -8.79
N ILE A 128 -1.83 -2.09 -9.19
CA ILE A 128 -1.84 -3.51 -9.59
C ILE A 128 -0.88 -3.74 -10.75
N TYR A 129 -0.96 -2.95 -11.81
CA TYR A 129 -0.04 -3.05 -12.95
C TYR A 129 1.42 -2.84 -12.56
N TYR A 130 1.71 -1.81 -11.77
CA TYR A 130 3.08 -1.53 -11.34
C TYR A 130 3.66 -2.67 -10.48
N GLN A 131 2.84 -3.27 -9.60
CA GLN A 131 3.28 -4.41 -8.82
C GLN A 131 3.46 -5.67 -9.68
N MET A 132 2.65 -5.90 -10.73
CA MET A 132 2.87 -6.98 -11.69
C MET A 132 4.18 -6.80 -12.49
N TYR A 133 4.52 -5.56 -12.88
CA TYR A 133 5.85 -5.26 -13.43
C TYR A 133 6.96 -5.66 -12.44
N ARG A 134 6.83 -5.29 -11.16
CA ARG A 134 7.82 -5.65 -10.14
C ARG A 134 7.92 -7.17 -9.94
N ILE A 135 6.80 -7.88 -9.87
CA ILE A 135 6.75 -9.34 -9.69
C ILE A 135 7.49 -10.03 -10.83
N THR A 136 7.09 -9.73 -12.07
CA THR A 136 7.63 -10.39 -13.27
C THR A 136 9.11 -10.05 -13.48
N LYS A 137 9.52 -8.80 -13.24
CA LYS A 137 10.91 -8.37 -13.32
C LYS A 137 11.80 -9.03 -12.26
N LEU A 138 11.33 -9.12 -11.00
CA LEU A 138 12.15 -9.61 -9.90
C LEU A 138 12.21 -11.13 -9.82
N HIS A 139 11.11 -11.82 -10.14
CA HIS A 139 10.97 -13.26 -9.89
C HIS A 139 10.91 -14.10 -11.16
N GLY A 140 10.80 -13.49 -12.35
CA GLY A 140 10.77 -14.21 -13.62
C GLY A 140 9.58 -15.18 -13.75
N ILE A 141 8.51 -14.95 -12.98
CA ILE A 141 7.30 -15.78 -13.02
C ILE A 141 6.55 -15.45 -14.30
N LYS A 142 6.26 -16.49 -15.09
CA LYS A 142 5.58 -16.34 -16.38
C LYS A 142 4.11 -15.96 -16.18
N THR A 143 3.73 -14.88 -16.86
CA THR A 143 2.37 -14.31 -16.95
C THR A 143 2.02 -14.07 -18.41
N THR A 144 0.81 -13.58 -18.68
CA THR A 144 0.35 -13.29 -20.05
C THR A 144 1.17 -12.18 -20.71
N ARG A 145 1.62 -11.19 -19.94
CA ARG A 145 2.41 -10.06 -20.43
C ARG A 145 3.83 -10.08 -19.91
N GLU A 146 4.73 -9.48 -20.69
CA GLU A 146 6.10 -9.21 -20.30
C GLU A 146 6.18 -8.04 -19.30
N PRO A 147 7.26 -7.93 -18.49
CA PRO A 147 7.35 -6.90 -17.45
C PRO A 147 7.11 -5.47 -17.96
N LEU A 148 7.71 -5.09 -19.09
CA LEU A 148 7.60 -3.74 -19.64
C LEU A 148 6.18 -3.41 -20.13
N GLU A 149 5.38 -4.41 -20.48
CA GLU A 149 3.98 -4.19 -20.87
C GLU A 149 3.14 -3.79 -19.65
N TYR A 150 3.35 -4.43 -18.49
CA TYR A 150 2.71 -3.99 -17.25
C TYR A 150 3.17 -2.59 -16.83
N LEU A 151 4.44 -2.24 -17.02
CA LEU A 151 4.94 -0.90 -16.72
C LEU A 151 4.27 0.17 -17.61
N ARG A 152 4.06 -0.13 -18.91
CA ARG A 152 3.30 0.73 -19.82
C ARG A 152 1.85 0.89 -19.39
N LEU A 153 1.18 -0.20 -19.01
CA LEU A 153 -0.20 -0.14 -18.49
C LEU A 153 -0.28 0.73 -17.23
N ALA A 154 0.67 0.58 -16.30
CA ALA A 154 0.75 1.41 -15.10
C ALA A 154 0.92 2.89 -15.45
N TYR A 155 1.85 3.22 -16.36
CA TYR A 155 2.06 4.59 -16.82
C TYR A 155 0.81 5.18 -17.48
N HIS A 156 0.24 4.51 -18.48
CA HIS A 156 -0.89 5.05 -19.22
C HIS A 156 -2.12 5.25 -18.34
N THR A 157 -2.38 4.31 -17.43
CA THR A 157 -3.46 4.44 -16.44
C THR A 157 -3.20 5.60 -15.48
N ALA A 158 -1.97 5.73 -14.96
CA ALA A 158 -1.60 6.86 -14.10
C ALA A 158 -1.76 8.19 -14.84
N TYR A 159 -1.25 8.29 -16.07
CA TYR A 159 -1.37 9.49 -16.87
C TYR A 159 -2.83 9.85 -17.19
N ALA A 160 -3.67 8.86 -17.52
CA ALA A 160 -5.10 9.05 -17.76
C ALA A 160 -5.84 9.67 -16.57
N SER A 161 -5.43 9.36 -15.33
CA SER A 161 -6.01 9.97 -14.12
C SER A 161 -5.76 11.47 -13.98
N TYR A 162 -4.76 11.99 -14.72
CA TYR A 162 -4.43 13.41 -14.82
C TYR A 162 -4.92 14.03 -16.14
N GLN A 163 -5.66 13.30 -16.97
CA GLN A 163 -6.32 13.86 -18.15
C GLN A 163 -7.75 14.28 -17.82
N ASP A 164 -8.37 15.09 -18.69
CA ASP A 164 -9.72 15.64 -18.46
C ASP A 164 -10.78 14.53 -18.49
N SER A 165 -11.07 13.98 -17.31
CA SER A 165 -12.21 13.10 -17.07
C SER A 165 -13.44 13.99 -16.84
N THR A 166 -14.13 14.31 -17.93
CA THR A 166 -15.15 15.37 -17.94
C THR A 166 -16.29 15.09 -16.95
N TYR A 167 -16.46 16.07 -16.06
CA TYR A 167 -17.43 16.15 -14.96
C TYR A 167 -18.79 16.71 -15.42
N GLU A 168 -19.24 16.35 -16.63
CA GLU A 168 -20.34 17.10 -17.26
C GLU A 168 -21.71 16.89 -16.56
N SER A 169 -21.92 15.79 -15.83
CA SER A 169 -23.26 15.37 -15.38
C SER A 169 -23.58 15.52 -13.88
N VAL A 170 -22.66 15.95 -13.01
CA VAL A 170 -22.88 15.94 -11.54
C VAL A 170 -23.54 17.23 -11.02
N TYR A 171 -23.51 18.32 -11.79
CA TYR A 171 -23.94 19.66 -11.34
C TYR A 171 -25.43 19.89 -11.16
N GLU A 172 -26.29 18.95 -11.56
CA GLU A 172 -27.75 19.12 -11.37
C GLU A 172 -28.25 18.70 -9.99
N THR A 173 -27.37 18.23 -9.08
CA THR A 173 -27.82 17.72 -7.77
C THR A 173 -27.34 18.54 -6.57
N LYS A 174 -28.20 19.49 -6.18
CA LYS A 174 -28.35 20.10 -4.84
C LYS A 174 -27.05 20.56 -4.16
N ASN A 175 -26.56 21.76 -4.52
CA ASN A 175 -25.85 22.74 -3.67
C ASN A 175 -24.76 22.27 -2.66
N TYR A 176 -24.28 21.03 -2.72
CA TYR A 176 -23.45 20.50 -1.63
C TYR A 176 -21.96 20.59 -1.92
N ILE A 177 -21.51 20.66 -3.18
CA ILE A 177 -20.08 20.75 -3.48
C ILE A 177 -19.88 21.52 -4.80
N ASP A 178 -19.25 22.68 -4.73
CA ASP A 178 -18.74 23.41 -5.90
C ASP A 178 -17.46 22.73 -6.37
N TYR A 179 -17.58 21.51 -6.90
CA TYR A 179 -16.56 21.02 -7.82
C TYR A 179 -16.52 22.06 -8.95
N HIS A 180 -15.38 22.51 -9.46
CA HIS A 180 -15.41 23.22 -10.75
C HIS A 180 -15.29 22.18 -11.87
N ARG A 181 -15.97 22.41 -13.00
CA ARG A 181 -15.93 21.50 -14.16
C ARG A 181 -14.48 21.20 -14.54
N GLY A 182 -14.09 19.93 -14.57
CA GLY A 182 -12.80 19.47 -15.09
C GLY A 182 -12.17 18.32 -14.31
N ASN A 183 -10.96 17.96 -14.72
CA ASN A 183 -10.11 16.95 -14.10
C ASN A 183 -9.96 17.08 -12.56
N MET A 184 -10.54 16.14 -11.79
CA MET A 184 -10.46 16.11 -10.32
C MET A 184 -9.04 16.08 -9.77
N SER A 185 -8.05 15.53 -10.50
CA SER A 185 -6.66 15.48 -10.01
C SER A 185 -6.03 16.87 -9.82
N LYS A 186 -6.66 17.91 -10.38
CA LYS A 186 -6.26 19.32 -10.15
C LYS A 186 -6.61 19.82 -8.75
N THR A 187 -7.60 19.21 -8.09
CA THR A 187 -8.11 19.70 -6.80
C THR A 187 -8.19 18.62 -5.72
N HIS A 188 -7.97 17.35 -6.08
CA HIS A 188 -8.05 16.20 -5.20
C HIS A 188 -6.81 15.33 -5.37
N ALA A 189 -6.21 14.92 -4.26
CA ALA A 189 -5.09 14.00 -4.25
C ALA A 189 -5.61 12.58 -3.97
N PRO A 190 -5.68 11.65 -4.94
CA PRO A 190 -6.39 10.39 -4.73
C PRO A 190 -5.59 9.38 -3.89
N MET A 191 -6.31 8.61 -3.08
CA MET A 191 -5.72 7.58 -2.22
C MET A 191 -4.97 6.53 -3.05
N GLY A 192 -3.74 6.18 -2.63
CA GLY A 192 -2.91 5.18 -3.33
C GLY A 192 -1.89 5.78 -4.30
N SER A 193 -1.87 7.10 -4.51
CA SER A 193 -0.87 7.80 -5.33
C SER A 193 0.58 7.87 -4.84
N PRO A 194 0.94 7.64 -3.56
CA PRO A 194 2.35 7.68 -3.16
C PRO A 194 3.27 6.66 -3.85
N ILE A 195 2.75 5.67 -4.58
CA ILE A 195 3.58 4.79 -5.42
C ILE A 195 4.16 5.53 -6.64
N LEU A 196 3.57 6.65 -7.08
CA LEU A 196 3.96 7.36 -8.31
C LEU A 196 5.45 7.72 -8.30
N ALA A 197 6.02 8.03 -7.13
CA ALA A 197 7.45 8.20 -6.95
C ALA A 197 8.28 6.98 -7.41
N HIS A 198 7.81 5.77 -7.12
CA HIS A 198 8.45 4.52 -7.54
C HIS A 198 8.22 4.24 -9.03
N LEU A 199 7.01 4.50 -9.54
CA LEU A 199 6.70 4.38 -10.97
C LEU A 199 7.61 5.29 -11.81
N LEU A 200 7.72 6.57 -11.46
CA LEU A 200 8.61 7.52 -12.13
C LEU A 200 10.08 7.06 -12.10
N ARG A 201 10.56 6.53 -10.97
CA ARG A 201 11.91 5.95 -10.89
C ARG A 201 12.08 4.76 -11.84
N SER A 202 11.12 3.84 -11.87
CA SER A 202 11.16 2.68 -12.77
C SER A 202 11.12 3.09 -14.25
N LEU A 203 10.28 4.06 -14.63
CA LEU A 203 10.25 4.60 -16.00
C LEU A 203 11.64 5.15 -16.40
N LYS A 204 12.28 5.91 -15.51
CA LYS A 204 13.64 6.43 -15.74
C LYS A 204 14.68 5.31 -15.85
N MET A 205 14.61 4.30 -14.99
CA MET A 205 15.54 3.16 -14.99
C MET A 205 15.41 2.29 -16.24
N GLU A 206 14.19 2.09 -16.75
CA GLU A 206 13.91 1.32 -17.97
C GLU A 206 14.09 2.16 -19.26
N GLY A 207 14.52 3.42 -19.15
CA GLY A 207 14.79 4.29 -20.29
C GLY A 207 13.55 4.91 -20.95
N MET A 208 12.38 4.79 -20.35
CA MET A 208 11.10 5.37 -20.79
C MET A 208 11.02 6.86 -20.46
N ARG A 209 11.92 7.65 -21.07
CA ARG A 209 12.15 9.07 -20.73
C ARG A 209 10.96 9.97 -21.08
N THR A 210 10.28 9.70 -22.18
CA THR A 210 9.11 10.47 -22.62
C THR A 210 7.96 10.28 -21.63
N GLU A 211 7.66 9.03 -21.30
CA GLU A 211 6.62 8.64 -20.34
C GLU A 211 6.92 9.19 -18.94
N TYR A 212 8.18 9.10 -18.51
CA TYR A 212 8.63 9.74 -17.26
C TYR A 212 8.33 11.24 -17.26
N ARG A 213 8.70 11.96 -18.34
CA ARG A 213 8.51 13.41 -18.39
C ARG A 213 7.04 13.79 -18.45
N MET A 214 6.24 13.11 -19.29
CA MET A 214 4.81 13.37 -19.42
C MET A 214 4.06 13.15 -18.10
N LEU A 215 4.34 12.06 -17.38
CA LEU A 215 3.70 11.81 -16.09
C LEU A 215 4.16 12.80 -15.02
N LEU A 216 5.45 13.15 -15.00
CA LEU A 216 5.96 14.16 -14.07
C LEU A 216 5.32 15.53 -14.33
N ASP A 217 5.24 15.97 -15.59
CA ASP A 217 4.59 17.23 -15.99
C ASP A 217 3.11 17.25 -15.57
N ALA A 218 2.41 16.12 -15.71
CA ALA A 218 1.01 16.01 -15.28
C ALA A 218 0.84 16.14 -13.76
N ILE A 219 1.76 15.55 -12.97
CA ILE A 219 1.78 15.68 -11.51
C ILE A 219 2.16 17.11 -11.10
N GLU A 220 3.19 17.69 -11.71
CA GLU A 220 3.63 19.07 -11.43
C GLU A 220 2.52 20.08 -11.78
N GLY A 221 1.74 19.80 -12.83
CA GLY A 221 0.64 20.65 -13.28
C GLY A 221 -0.53 20.80 -12.30
N CYS A 222 -0.68 19.92 -11.32
CA CYS A 222 -1.71 20.08 -10.28
C CYS A 222 -1.21 20.83 -9.03
N LEU A 223 0.10 20.97 -8.85
CA LEU A 223 0.70 21.57 -7.65
C LEU A 223 0.22 22.99 -7.32
N PRO A 224 -0.01 23.91 -8.29
CA PRO A 224 -0.42 25.28 -7.98
C PRO A 224 -1.62 25.35 -7.02
N PHE A 225 -2.66 24.54 -7.26
CA PHE A 225 -3.83 24.48 -6.38
C PHE A 225 -3.47 24.05 -4.95
N PHE A 226 -2.72 22.95 -4.79
CA PHE A 226 -2.38 22.41 -3.47
C PHE A 226 -1.42 23.30 -2.66
N LEU A 227 -0.64 24.14 -3.35
CA LEU A 227 0.27 25.09 -2.71
C LEU A 227 -0.47 26.36 -2.29
N GLU A 228 -1.35 26.89 -3.14
CA GLU A 228 -2.09 28.14 -2.91
C GLU A 228 -3.26 27.98 -1.93
N GLU A 229 -3.97 26.85 -1.97
CA GLU A 229 -5.14 26.60 -1.12
C GLU A 229 -4.74 26.46 0.36
N GLU A 230 -5.53 27.05 1.26
CA GLU A 230 -5.23 27.07 2.69
C GLU A 230 -5.46 25.69 3.32
N TYR A 231 -6.53 25.01 2.88
CA TYR A 231 -6.96 23.69 3.37
C TYR A 231 -7.16 22.68 2.23
N PRO A 232 -6.08 22.25 1.54
CA PRO A 232 -6.16 21.41 0.34
C PRO A 232 -6.40 19.92 0.67
N PHE A 233 -7.26 19.63 1.64
CA PHE A 233 -7.50 18.28 2.18
C PHE A 233 -8.77 17.63 1.64
N ALA A 234 -9.44 18.27 0.69
CA ALA A 234 -10.69 17.79 0.11
C ALA A 234 -10.53 16.42 -0.57
N SER A 235 -11.58 15.63 -0.41
CA SER A 235 -11.74 14.27 -0.93
C SER A 235 -13.18 14.07 -1.38
N GLU A 236 -13.56 12.85 -1.78
CA GLU A 236 -14.93 12.55 -2.23
C GLU A 236 -15.99 12.84 -1.14
N TYR A 237 -15.60 12.75 0.14
CA TYR A 237 -16.45 13.08 1.28
C TYR A 237 -15.75 14.06 2.21
N CYS A 238 -16.45 15.12 2.62
CA CYS A 238 -15.93 16.19 3.50
C CYS A 238 -15.43 15.71 4.89
N PHE A 239 -15.74 14.47 5.27
CA PHE A 239 -15.35 13.86 6.54
C PHE A 239 -14.32 12.73 6.39
N ASP A 240 -13.85 12.42 5.17
CA ASP A 240 -12.90 11.33 4.97
C ASP A 240 -11.42 11.80 5.06
N HIS A 241 -10.49 10.84 4.97
CA HIS A 241 -9.06 11.10 5.05
C HIS A 241 -8.27 10.58 3.83
N ALA A 242 -8.98 10.23 2.75
CA ALA A 242 -8.43 9.47 1.62
C ALA A 242 -7.27 10.21 0.92
N SER A 243 -7.30 11.55 0.94
CA SER A 243 -6.34 12.37 0.20
C SER A 243 -5.04 12.68 0.92
N LYS A 244 -5.00 12.59 2.25
CA LYS A 244 -3.91 13.19 3.05
C LYS A 244 -2.54 12.53 2.78
N ALA A 245 -2.49 11.23 2.52
CA ALA A 245 -1.22 10.56 2.14
C ALA A 245 -0.72 11.00 0.75
N ALA A 246 -1.64 11.18 -0.20
CA ALA A 246 -1.29 11.63 -1.54
C ALA A 246 -0.91 13.12 -1.56
N LEU A 247 -1.58 13.94 -0.75
CA LEU A 247 -1.20 15.34 -0.53
C LEU A 247 0.21 15.47 0.05
N TYR A 248 0.56 14.63 1.04
CA TYR A 248 1.92 14.60 1.57
C TYR A 248 2.94 14.24 0.48
N TYR A 249 2.61 13.31 -0.41
CA TYR A 249 3.45 13.01 -1.58
C TYR A 249 3.58 14.21 -2.52
N LEU A 250 2.50 14.93 -2.85
CA LEU A 250 2.58 16.14 -3.66
C LEU A 250 3.45 17.22 -3.01
N ALA A 251 3.37 17.36 -1.69
CA ALA A 251 4.25 18.24 -0.90
C ALA A 251 5.73 17.82 -0.99
N GLN A 252 6.02 16.52 -1.08
CA GLN A 252 7.38 16.02 -1.34
C GLN A 252 7.84 16.34 -2.77
N VAL A 253 6.96 16.26 -3.76
CA VAL A 253 7.28 16.63 -5.15
C VAL A 253 7.58 18.12 -5.27
N ALA A 254 6.78 18.97 -4.61
CA ALA A 254 6.98 20.42 -4.59
C ALA A 254 8.13 20.89 -3.68
N ASP A 255 8.68 19.98 -2.87
CA ASP A 255 9.58 20.28 -1.76
C ASP A 255 9.06 21.36 -0.77
N ASP A 256 7.76 21.33 -0.49
CA ASP A 256 7.10 22.34 0.34
C ASP A 256 6.96 21.88 1.81
N GLU A 257 7.86 22.35 2.68
CA GLU A 257 7.83 22.01 4.12
C GLU A 257 6.56 22.53 4.85
N PRO A 258 6.03 23.74 4.57
CA PRO A 258 4.76 24.18 5.14
C PRO A 258 3.60 23.21 4.89
N LEU A 259 3.44 22.73 3.66
CA LEU A 259 2.41 21.77 3.25
C LEU A 259 2.64 20.39 3.89
N LYS A 260 3.89 19.90 3.94
CA LYS A 260 4.24 18.68 4.68
C LYS A 260 3.80 18.80 6.15
N LYS A 261 4.13 19.91 6.81
CA LYS A 261 3.80 20.17 8.23
C LYS A 261 2.31 20.23 8.48
N ARG A 262 1.54 21.04 7.73
CA ARG A 262 0.07 21.16 7.92
C ARG A 262 -0.65 19.83 7.64
N THR A 263 -0.16 19.06 6.68
CA THR A 263 -0.69 17.71 6.38
C THR A 263 -0.47 16.75 7.56
N VAL A 264 0.74 16.71 8.12
CA VAL A 264 1.07 15.86 9.27
C VAL A 264 0.27 16.27 10.51
N GLN A 265 0.14 17.57 10.79
CA GLN A 265 -0.67 18.08 11.89
C GLN A 265 -2.13 17.66 11.76
N THR A 266 -2.70 17.76 10.56
CA THR A 266 -4.07 17.33 10.27
C THR A 266 -4.25 15.82 10.44
N ILE A 267 -3.25 15.02 10.05
CA ILE A 267 -3.26 13.57 10.29
C ILE A 267 -3.29 13.29 11.79
N LEU A 268 -2.38 13.89 12.56
CA LEU A 268 -2.28 13.69 14.01
C LEU A 268 -3.55 14.13 14.76
N ALA A 269 -4.14 15.27 14.38
CA ALA A 269 -5.36 15.79 15.00
C ALA A 269 -6.58 14.86 14.83
N SER A 270 -6.56 13.99 13.81
CA SER A 270 -7.65 13.05 13.51
C SER A 270 -7.47 11.63 14.05
N ARG A 271 -6.46 11.42 14.89
CA ARG A 271 -6.09 10.10 15.41
C ARG A 271 -6.64 9.89 16.81
N ASP A 272 -7.20 8.71 17.05
CA ASP A 272 -7.54 8.30 18.42
C ASP A 272 -6.26 8.09 19.25
N THR A 273 -6.25 8.66 20.45
CA THR A 273 -5.14 8.58 21.40
C THR A 273 -5.41 7.62 22.56
N THR A 274 -6.58 7.00 22.60
CA THR A 274 -6.97 6.06 23.65
C THR A 274 -6.05 4.84 23.62
N PRO A 275 -5.54 4.37 24.77
CA PRO A 275 -4.61 3.23 24.84
C PRO A 275 -5.31 1.88 24.65
N MET A 276 -6.19 1.77 23.64
CA MET A 276 -6.83 0.53 23.23
C MET A 276 -6.11 0.00 21.99
N TRP A 277 -5.55 -1.20 22.06
CA TRP A 277 -4.72 -1.77 20.98
C TRP A 277 -5.42 -1.84 19.62
N PHE A 278 -6.76 -1.88 19.58
CA PHE A 278 -7.55 -1.93 18.34
C PHE A 278 -7.97 -0.56 17.81
N SER A 279 -7.89 0.52 18.61
CA SER A 279 -8.26 1.87 18.18
C SER A 279 -7.11 2.88 18.28
N TYR A 280 -6.04 2.57 19.00
CA TYR A 280 -4.88 3.45 19.16
C TYR A 280 -4.31 3.86 17.80
N CYS A 281 -4.28 5.17 17.57
CA CYS A 281 -3.84 5.78 16.31
C CYS A 281 -4.65 5.38 15.08
N THR A 282 -5.88 4.88 15.24
CA THR A 282 -6.84 4.79 14.13
C THR A 282 -7.41 6.15 13.81
N ASN A 283 -7.86 6.35 12.56
CA ASN A 283 -8.58 7.58 12.21
C ASN A 283 -9.95 7.56 12.91
N MET A 284 -10.32 8.66 13.58
CA MET A 284 -11.65 8.85 14.15
C MET A 284 -12.66 9.09 13.02
N ARG A 285 -13.29 8.03 12.50
CA ARG A 285 -14.30 8.12 11.43
C ARG A 285 -15.43 7.12 11.59
N TYR A 286 -16.55 7.44 10.95
CA TYR A 286 -17.79 6.65 11.01
C TYR A 286 -17.75 5.37 10.13
N ILE A 287 -16.94 5.32 9.07
CA ILE A 287 -16.94 4.21 8.10
C ILE A 287 -15.51 3.75 7.80
N GLY A 288 -15.18 2.48 7.98
CA GLY A 288 -13.95 1.84 7.48
C GLY A 288 -12.61 2.35 8.05
N CYS A 289 -11.70 1.46 8.44
CA CYS A 289 -10.40 1.86 8.99
C CYS A 289 -9.26 1.88 7.94
N TYR A 290 -9.54 1.58 6.67
CA TYR A 290 -8.55 1.36 5.61
C TYR A 290 -7.56 2.51 5.33
N PRO A 291 -7.88 3.82 5.49
CA PRO A 291 -6.89 4.88 5.27
C PRO A 291 -5.90 4.98 6.43
N THR A 292 -6.22 4.47 7.62
CA THR A 292 -5.40 4.53 8.84
C THR A 292 -3.92 4.23 8.57
N PRO A 293 -3.55 3.06 8.02
CA PRO A 293 -2.17 2.71 7.72
C PRO A 293 -1.60 3.53 6.56
N LEU A 294 -2.40 3.96 5.58
CA LEU A 294 -1.90 4.81 4.50
C LEU A 294 -1.39 6.15 5.03
N LEU A 295 -2.08 6.68 6.03
CA LEU A 295 -1.69 7.90 6.75
C LEU A 295 -0.60 7.67 7.80
N ALA A 296 -0.09 6.44 7.97
CA ALA A 296 1.13 6.20 8.71
C ALA A 296 2.37 6.60 7.90
N ARG A 297 2.28 6.63 6.56
CA ARG A 297 3.40 6.96 5.67
C ARG A 297 4.05 8.31 5.98
N PRO A 298 3.28 9.41 6.09
CA PRO A 298 3.87 10.70 6.42
C PRO A 298 4.54 10.68 7.79
N LEU A 299 3.98 9.93 8.75
CA LEU A 299 4.53 9.84 10.10
C LEU A 299 5.85 9.06 10.13
N PHE A 300 5.96 7.94 9.40
CA PHE A 300 7.23 7.24 9.22
C PHE A 300 8.29 8.14 8.58
N ASP A 301 7.94 8.84 7.50
CA ASP A 301 8.85 9.76 6.82
C ASP A 301 9.35 10.90 7.75
N ARG A 302 8.44 11.48 8.54
CA ARG A 302 8.80 12.51 9.53
C ARG A 302 9.68 11.98 10.64
N PHE A 303 9.43 10.76 11.14
CA PHE A 303 10.33 10.13 12.08
C PHE A 303 11.73 9.96 11.47
N GLU A 304 11.83 9.45 10.23
CA GLU A 304 13.12 9.24 9.58
C GLU A 304 13.91 10.53 9.33
N GLN A 305 13.22 11.67 9.19
CA GLN A 305 13.85 12.99 9.05
C GLN A 305 14.24 13.63 10.38
N THR A 306 13.47 13.41 11.44
CA THR A 306 13.56 14.22 12.68
C THR A 306 14.06 13.43 13.90
N GLY A 307 13.94 12.10 13.87
CA GLY A 307 14.16 11.24 15.04
C GLY A 307 13.08 11.35 16.12
N ASP A 308 12.00 12.11 15.90
CA ASP A 308 10.95 12.30 16.91
C ASP A 308 10.11 11.02 17.09
N LEU A 309 10.30 10.38 18.25
CA LEU A 309 9.65 9.13 18.63
C LEU A 309 8.12 9.23 18.63
N HIS A 310 7.54 10.41 18.81
CA HIS A 310 6.10 10.60 18.73
C HIS A 310 5.57 10.16 17.36
N TYR A 311 6.24 10.55 16.28
CA TYR A 311 5.84 10.14 14.93
C TYR A 311 5.93 8.63 14.74
N LEU A 312 7.01 8.00 15.22
CA LEU A 312 7.18 6.55 15.12
C LEU A 312 6.09 5.79 15.86
N GLN A 313 5.80 6.19 17.10
CA GLN A 313 4.74 5.60 17.93
C GLN A 313 3.39 5.67 17.23
N LYS A 314 3.03 6.84 16.69
CA LYS A 314 1.76 7.05 15.98
C LYS A 314 1.71 6.28 14.66
N ALA A 315 2.82 6.21 13.92
CA ALA A 315 2.92 5.47 12.68
C ALA A 315 2.72 3.96 12.90
N TYR A 316 3.38 3.37 13.90
CA TYR A 316 3.22 1.95 14.21
C TYR A 316 1.83 1.60 14.74
N GLY A 317 1.26 2.43 15.62
CA GLY A 317 -0.11 2.23 16.09
C GLY A 317 -1.08 2.13 14.91
N ALA A 318 -0.98 3.08 13.97
CA ALA A 318 -1.81 3.10 12.77
C ALA A 318 -1.55 1.90 11.83
N ALA A 319 -0.29 1.53 11.61
CA ALA A 319 0.07 0.39 10.77
C ALA A 319 -0.48 -0.94 11.31
N LEU A 320 -0.37 -1.16 12.63
CA LEU A 320 -0.81 -2.39 13.29
C LEU A 320 -2.33 -2.49 13.42
N ALA A 321 -3.03 -1.37 13.56
CA ALA A 321 -4.49 -1.36 13.75
C ALA A 321 -5.25 -2.07 12.61
N VAL A 322 -4.84 -1.91 11.35
CA VAL A 322 -5.50 -2.61 10.23
C VAL A 322 -5.14 -4.09 10.16
N TRP A 323 -3.92 -4.48 10.58
CA TRP A 323 -3.58 -5.91 10.71
C TRP A 323 -4.40 -6.61 11.79
N SER A 324 -4.86 -5.87 12.79
CA SER A 324 -5.82 -6.40 13.74
C SER A 324 -7.13 -6.83 13.06
N CYS A 325 -7.49 -6.27 11.91
CA CYS A 325 -8.72 -6.61 11.18
C CYS A 325 -8.56 -7.85 10.28
N VAL A 326 -7.51 -8.65 10.49
CA VAL A 326 -7.26 -9.90 9.77
C VAL A 326 -7.04 -11.00 10.81
N ASP A 327 -7.84 -12.06 10.75
CA ASP A 327 -7.67 -13.19 11.66
C ASP A 327 -6.63 -14.21 11.12
N PRO A 328 -6.20 -15.20 11.94
CA PRO A 328 -5.20 -16.19 11.53
C PRO A 328 -5.60 -17.05 10.32
N SER A 329 -6.91 -17.22 10.04
CA SER A 329 -7.40 -17.96 8.87
C SER A 329 -7.18 -17.17 7.57
N GLY A 330 -7.07 -15.85 7.66
CA GLY A 330 -6.98 -14.94 6.52
C GLY A 330 -8.27 -14.21 6.19
N LYS A 331 -9.36 -14.45 6.93
CA LYS A 331 -10.56 -13.61 6.86
C LYS A 331 -10.20 -12.18 7.26
N GLY A 332 -10.65 -11.23 6.44
CA GLY A 332 -10.47 -9.80 6.66
C GLY A 332 -11.79 -9.16 7.02
N TYR A 333 -11.72 -8.11 7.82
CA TYR A 333 -12.86 -7.33 8.30
C TYR A 333 -12.61 -5.85 7.95
N ASN A 334 -13.63 -5.10 7.50
CA ASN A 334 -13.44 -3.72 7.04
C ASN A 334 -13.03 -2.76 8.17
N GLY A 335 -13.29 -3.17 9.41
CA GLY A 335 -12.74 -2.58 10.62
C GLY A 335 -13.12 -3.40 11.84
N ARG A 336 -12.36 -3.23 12.94
CA ARG A 336 -12.85 -3.62 14.26
C ARG A 336 -13.83 -2.54 14.71
N GLU A 337 -15.11 -2.75 14.46
CA GLU A 337 -16.13 -1.73 14.74
C GLU A 337 -16.07 -1.19 16.18
N TRP A 338 -16.17 0.13 16.27
CA TRP A 338 -16.37 0.92 17.47
C TRP A 338 -17.72 0.57 18.10
N ARG A 339 -17.78 -0.50 18.89
CA ARG A 339 -19.00 -0.94 19.53
C ARG A 339 -19.16 -0.29 20.90
N PHE A 340 -19.77 0.89 20.92
CA PHE A 340 -20.69 1.25 22.00
C PHE A 340 -22.11 1.19 21.43
N ASN A 341 -22.87 0.16 21.82
CA ASN A 341 -24.31 0.01 21.56
C ASN A 341 -24.74 -0.22 20.08
N PRO A 342 -24.54 -1.43 19.50
CA PRO A 342 -25.11 -1.75 18.20
C PRO A 342 -26.65 -1.68 18.24
N PRO A 343 -27.32 -1.15 17.19
CA PRO A 343 -28.77 -1.24 17.05
C PRO A 343 -29.19 -2.72 17.00
N GLU A 344 -30.44 -3.00 17.34
CA GLU A 344 -30.95 -4.38 17.35
C GLU A 344 -30.85 -5.03 15.96
N LYS A 345 -30.49 -6.32 15.94
CA LYS A 345 -30.45 -7.14 14.71
C LYS A 345 -31.86 -7.21 14.12
N GLY A 346 -32.09 -6.44 13.06
CA GLY A 346 -33.41 -6.27 12.43
C GLY A 346 -33.82 -4.80 12.21
N SER A 347 -33.16 -3.85 12.87
CA SER A 347 -33.33 -2.42 12.57
C SER A 347 -32.81 -2.09 11.16
N PRO A 348 -33.44 -1.17 10.41
CA PRO A 348 -32.86 -0.61 9.18
C PRO A 348 -31.45 -0.04 9.38
N GLU A 349 -31.14 0.44 10.60
CA GLU A 349 -29.83 0.98 10.98
C GLU A 349 -28.77 -0.12 11.18
N TYR A 350 -29.20 -1.37 11.39
CA TYR A 350 -28.32 -2.53 11.55
C TYR A 350 -27.51 -2.82 10.29
N ASN A 351 -28.04 -2.50 9.10
CA ASN A 351 -27.30 -2.72 7.84
C ASN A 351 -26.10 -1.78 7.70
N TYR A 352 -26.17 -0.54 8.20
CA TYR A 352 -25.00 0.35 8.30
C TYR A 352 -23.97 -0.17 9.33
N TYR A 353 -24.43 -0.98 10.29
CA TYR A 353 -23.66 -1.65 11.33
C TYR A 353 -23.11 -3.04 10.93
N ARG A 354 -23.39 -3.55 9.72
CA ARG A 354 -22.83 -4.82 9.20
C ARG A 354 -21.43 -4.66 8.59
N ASN A 355 -20.91 -3.44 8.52
CA ASN A 355 -19.65 -3.14 7.84
C ASN A 355 -18.46 -3.94 8.41
N GLY A 356 -18.52 -4.28 9.69
CA GLY A 356 -17.53 -5.06 10.42
C GLY A 356 -17.49 -6.53 10.05
N CYS A 357 -18.56 -7.14 9.52
CA CYS A 357 -18.50 -8.54 9.06
C CYS A 357 -18.05 -8.67 7.60
N PHE A 358 -17.99 -7.57 6.84
CA PHE A 358 -17.50 -7.58 5.47
C PHE A 358 -15.99 -7.43 5.40
N SER A 359 -15.34 -8.02 4.39
CA SER A 359 -13.93 -7.74 4.13
C SER A 359 -13.67 -6.28 3.71
N GLY A 360 -14.64 -5.66 3.04
CA GLY A 360 -14.61 -4.28 2.55
C GLY A 360 -13.27 -3.86 1.95
N GLU A 361 -12.77 -2.73 2.42
CA GLU A 361 -11.59 -2.02 1.91
C GLU A 361 -10.31 -2.41 2.64
N VAL A 362 -10.33 -3.42 3.52
CA VAL A 362 -9.20 -3.78 4.40
C VAL A 362 -7.89 -3.95 3.61
N GLY A 363 -7.97 -4.50 2.40
CA GLY A 363 -6.84 -4.71 1.51
C GLY A 363 -6.12 -3.43 1.09
N MET A 364 -6.81 -2.30 1.00
CA MET A 364 -6.20 -1.00 0.71
C MET A 364 -5.19 -0.63 1.79
N GLY A 365 -5.60 -0.74 3.06
CA GLY A 365 -4.73 -0.43 4.18
C GLY A 365 -3.58 -1.42 4.33
N LEU A 366 -3.87 -2.72 4.14
CA LEU A 366 -2.85 -3.77 4.16
C LEU A 366 -1.81 -3.56 3.06
N TYR A 367 -2.21 -3.15 1.86
CA TYR A 367 -1.32 -2.84 0.76
C TYR A 367 -0.34 -1.71 1.11
N GLY A 368 -0.84 -0.60 1.67
CA GLY A 368 0.03 0.52 2.05
C GLY A 368 1.11 0.11 3.05
N ASN A 369 0.74 -0.70 4.05
CA ASN A 369 1.68 -1.27 5.03
C ASN A 369 2.87 -1.98 4.37
N LEU A 370 2.67 -2.67 3.25
CA LEU A 370 3.75 -3.43 2.59
C LEU A 370 4.93 -2.54 2.16
N SER A 371 4.65 -1.28 1.82
CA SER A 371 5.68 -0.32 1.42
C SER A 371 6.42 0.33 2.59
N MET A 372 5.86 0.29 3.80
CA MET A 372 6.34 1.07 4.94
C MET A 372 6.87 0.22 6.11
N LEU A 373 6.35 -1.00 6.28
CA LEU A 373 6.75 -1.87 7.39
C LEU A 373 8.26 -2.09 7.35
N LYS A 374 8.87 -1.77 8.49
CA LYS A 374 10.28 -1.89 8.82
C LYS A 374 10.36 -2.45 10.25
N SER A 375 11.53 -2.84 10.69
CA SER A 375 11.81 -3.13 12.09
C SER A 375 12.72 -2.03 12.64
N TYR A 376 12.35 -1.34 13.74
CA TYR A 376 13.22 -0.33 14.36
C TYR A 376 13.64 -0.76 15.76
N LEU A 377 14.94 -0.85 15.98
CA LEU A 377 15.55 -0.89 17.30
C LEU A 377 15.85 0.55 17.74
N ILE A 378 15.29 0.95 18.88
CA ILE A 378 15.26 2.32 19.40
C ILE A 378 15.78 2.33 20.84
N GLN A 379 16.50 3.40 21.20
CA GLN A 379 16.72 3.77 22.59
C GLN A 379 15.63 4.77 23.00
N ASP A 380 14.62 4.28 23.72
CA ASP A 380 13.52 5.08 24.24
C ASP A 380 13.92 5.70 25.60
N PRO A 381 13.64 7.00 25.84
CA PRO A 381 14.03 7.66 27.08
C PRO A 381 13.31 7.10 28.32
N ASP A 382 12.10 6.54 28.16
CA ASP A 382 11.27 6.06 29.26
C ASP A 382 11.38 4.54 29.43
N PHE A 383 11.50 3.80 28.32
CA PHE A 383 11.44 2.34 28.31
C PHE A 383 12.80 1.65 28.04
N GLY A 384 13.85 2.41 27.76
CA GLY A 384 15.15 1.86 27.39
C GLY A 384 15.15 1.27 25.98
N LEU A 385 15.81 0.11 25.79
CA LEU A 385 15.88 -0.52 24.48
C LEU A 385 14.53 -1.12 24.08
N VAL A 386 13.91 -0.58 23.01
CA VAL A 386 12.60 -1.01 22.51
C VAL A 386 12.67 -1.35 21.03
N GLY A 387 11.89 -2.36 20.63
CA GLY A 387 11.69 -2.73 19.24
C GLY A 387 10.31 -2.37 18.73
N TYR A 388 10.23 -1.59 17.65
CA TYR A 388 8.99 -1.38 16.91
C TYR A 388 8.95 -2.34 15.72
N GLY A 389 8.03 -3.30 15.77
CA GLY A 389 7.97 -4.37 14.76
C GLY A 389 9.12 -5.37 14.86
N CYS A 390 9.83 -5.47 16.00
CA CYS A 390 10.89 -6.44 16.19
C CYS A 390 11.14 -6.76 17.65
N ALA A 391 11.71 -7.94 17.92
CA ALA A 391 12.38 -8.20 19.19
C ALA A 391 13.81 -7.66 19.13
N VAL A 392 14.30 -7.12 20.25
CA VAL A 392 15.62 -6.48 20.34
C VAL A 392 16.37 -6.96 21.57
N SER A 393 17.69 -6.99 21.48
CA SER A 393 18.57 -7.20 22.63
C SER A 393 19.88 -6.46 22.47
N GLU A 394 20.57 -6.22 23.58
CA GLU A 394 21.83 -5.51 23.65
C GLU A 394 22.81 -6.27 24.54
N THR A 395 24.07 -6.31 24.12
CA THR A 395 25.22 -6.70 24.94
C THR A 395 26.12 -5.48 25.13
N ALA A 396 27.28 -5.64 25.80
CA ALA A 396 28.27 -4.56 25.86
C ALA A 396 28.67 -4.06 24.45
N ASP A 397 28.83 -5.00 23.52
CA ASP A 397 29.45 -4.74 22.21
C ASP A 397 28.46 -4.70 21.05
N ASP A 398 27.29 -5.33 21.17
CA ASP A 398 26.40 -5.57 20.03
C ASP A 398 24.95 -5.15 20.32
N TYR A 399 24.24 -4.73 19.26
CA TYR A 399 22.78 -4.72 19.19
C TYR A 399 22.29 -5.87 18.32
N THR A 400 21.20 -6.51 18.72
CA THR A 400 20.50 -7.54 17.93
C THR A 400 19.06 -7.11 17.65
N LEU A 401 18.63 -7.31 16.41
CA LEU A 401 17.27 -7.09 15.95
C LEU A 401 16.74 -8.36 15.27
N ILE A 402 15.53 -8.80 15.67
CA ILE A 402 14.81 -9.93 15.09
C ILE A 402 13.46 -9.42 14.56
N PRO A 403 13.25 -9.35 13.23
CA PRO A 403 12.03 -8.77 12.67
C PRO A 403 10.75 -9.53 13.02
N GLN A 404 9.73 -8.76 13.44
CA GLN A 404 8.37 -9.23 13.74
C GLN A 404 7.30 -8.34 13.07
N ASP A 405 7.71 -7.43 12.18
CA ASP A 405 6.83 -6.50 11.46
C ASP A 405 5.94 -7.19 10.41
N GLY A 406 6.18 -8.48 10.15
CA GLY A 406 5.42 -9.31 9.22
C GLY A 406 6.00 -9.36 7.80
N LEU A 407 6.87 -8.41 7.43
CA LEU A 407 7.67 -8.46 6.19
C LEU A 407 9.10 -8.89 6.45
N GLY A 408 9.79 -8.34 7.45
CA GLY A 408 11.20 -8.65 7.70
C GLY A 408 12.13 -8.36 6.52
N VAL A 409 11.82 -7.36 5.69
CA VAL A 409 12.69 -6.96 4.56
C VAL A 409 13.44 -5.65 4.82
N ARG A 410 13.18 -5.00 5.96
CA ARG A 410 13.81 -3.74 6.35
C ARG A 410 14.07 -3.72 7.86
N GLY A 411 15.22 -3.19 8.25
CA GLY A 411 15.62 -3.01 9.65
C GLY A 411 16.32 -1.68 9.88
N SER A 412 16.27 -1.15 11.10
CA SER A 412 16.98 0.05 11.50
C SER A 412 17.51 -0.08 12.92
N PHE A 413 18.81 0.16 13.08
CA PHE A 413 19.48 0.34 14.36
C PHE A 413 19.57 1.85 14.61
N VAL A 414 18.51 2.44 15.15
CA VAL A 414 18.36 3.90 15.25
C VAL A 414 19.49 4.55 16.06
N PRO A 415 19.92 4.02 17.23
CA PRO A 415 21.04 4.59 17.98
C PRO A 415 22.36 4.67 17.21
N LEU A 416 22.52 3.84 16.17
CA LEU A 416 23.72 3.78 15.36
C LEU A 416 23.55 4.42 13.97
N GLY A 417 22.36 4.92 13.64
CA GLY A 417 22.07 5.49 12.33
C GLY A 417 22.17 4.50 11.16
N VAL A 418 22.08 3.19 11.43
CA VAL A 418 22.21 2.14 10.39
C VAL A 418 20.85 1.63 9.95
N THR A 419 20.66 1.51 8.64
CA THR A 419 19.45 0.91 8.05
C THR A 419 19.81 -0.23 7.10
N LEU A 420 18.98 -1.27 7.10
CA LEU A 420 19.07 -2.47 6.29
C LEU A 420 17.83 -2.59 5.40
N GLU A 421 18.01 -2.96 4.14
CA GLU A 421 16.93 -3.37 3.24
C GLU A 421 17.36 -4.59 2.42
N THR A 422 16.43 -5.51 2.19
CA THR A 422 16.64 -6.71 1.37
C THR A 422 15.60 -6.83 0.26
N VAL A 423 16.04 -7.34 -0.89
CA VAL A 423 15.18 -7.76 -1.99
C VAL A 423 15.47 -9.24 -2.26
N LYS A 424 14.40 -10.03 -2.45
CA LYS A 424 14.48 -11.51 -2.60
C LYS A 424 15.12 -12.24 -1.41
N ALA A 425 15.09 -11.64 -0.23
CA ALA A 425 15.48 -12.25 1.05
C ALA A 425 14.66 -11.66 2.20
N ARG A 426 14.40 -12.48 3.22
CA ARG A 426 13.82 -12.04 4.50
C ARG A 426 14.91 -12.07 5.58
N ILE A 427 15.02 -11.00 6.34
CA ILE A 427 15.87 -10.89 7.53
C ILE A 427 15.21 -11.68 8.66
N GLU A 428 15.87 -12.75 9.12
CA GLU A 428 15.48 -13.50 10.32
C GLU A 428 16.17 -12.93 11.56
N LYS A 429 17.42 -12.46 11.42
CA LYS A 429 18.18 -11.83 12.50
C LYS A 429 19.25 -10.90 11.92
N ALA A 430 19.47 -9.77 12.57
CA ALA A 430 20.61 -8.89 12.33
C ALA A 430 21.32 -8.58 13.66
N THR A 431 22.64 -8.75 13.71
CA THR A 431 23.48 -8.37 14.86
C THR A 431 24.52 -7.35 14.40
N LEU A 432 24.51 -6.15 14.97
CA LEU A 432 25.41 -5.05 14.62
C LEU A 432 26.29 -4.70 15.81
N ALA A 433 27.61 -4.76 15.62
CA ALA A 433 28.56 -4.26 16.59
C ALA A 433 28.45 -2.74 16.71
N LYS A 434 28.47 -2.22 17.95
CA LYS A 434 28.32 -0.79 18.25
C LYS A 434 29.48 0.06 17.71
N ASP A 435 30.62 -0.55 17.45
CA ASP A 435 31.76 0.10 16.79
C ASP A 435 31.62 0.19 15.25
N LEU A 436 30.54 -0.36 14.69
CA LEU A 436 30.21 -0.43 13.26
C LEU A 436 31.22 -1.22 12.42
N ARG A 437 32.03 -2.09 13.04
CA ARG A 437 33.03 -2.90 12.35
C ARG A 437 32.52 -4.28 11.96
N ARG A 438 31.43 -4.76 12.55
CA ARG A 438 30.86 -6.08 12.25
C ARG A 438 29.34 -6.01 12.14
N LEU A 439 28.80 -6.61 11.08
CA LEU A 439 27.38 -6.91 10.96
C LEU A 439 27.20 -8.39 10.60
N GLU A 440 26.34 -9.07 11.32
CA GLU A 440 25.92 -10.43 11.03
C GLU A 440 24.46 -10.45 10.59
N LEU A 441 24.15 -11.15 9.51
CA LEU A 441 22.80 -11.30 8.98
C LEU A 441 22.47 -12.77 8.85
N VAL A 442 21.30 -13.17 9.36
CA VAL A 442 20.66 -14.44 9.03
C VAL A 442 19.47 -14.12 8.15
N LEU A 443 19.50 -14.60 6.92
CA LEU A 443 18.47 -14.35 5.91
C LEU A 443 17.83 -15.66 5.47
N SER A 444 16.52 -15.66 5.23
CA SER A 444 15.80 -16.78 4.61
C SER A 444 15.37 -16.46 3.18
N LYS A 445 15.28 -17.52 2.38
CA LYS A 445 14.82 -17.48 1.00
C LYS A 445 13.29 -17.32 0.96
N PRO A 446 12.74 -16.30 0.27
CA PRO A 446 11.31 -16.01 0.33
C PRO A 446 10.47 -16.93 -0.57
N SER A 447 11.08 -17.51 -1.62
CA SER A 447 10.44 -18.45 -2.54
C SER A 447 11.46 -19.20 -3.41
N LYS A 448 11.02 -20.26 -4.10
CA LYS A 448 11.81 -20.98 -5.11
C LYS A 448 12.33 -20.10 -6.27
N HIS A 449 11.67 -18.97 -6.55
CA HIS A 449 12.04 -18.04 -7.63
C HIS A 449 13.15 -17.04 -7.23
N ALA A 450 13.58 -17.07 -5.97
CA ALA A 450 14.73 -16.29 -5.55
C ALA A 450 16.03 -16.98 -5.97
N ASP A 451 16.75 -16.41 -6.92
CA ASP A 451 18.07 -16.86 -7.38
C ASP A 451 19.21 -16.22 -6.57
N CYS A 452 19.03 -14.96 -6.18
CA CYS A 452 19.95 -14.23 -5.30
C CYS A 452 19.20 -13.35 -4.30
N ALA A 453 19.88 -13.08 -3.18
CA ALA A 453 19.52 -12.05 -2.22
C ALA A 453 20.24 -10.75 -2.57
N HIS A 454 19.51 -9.64 -2.69
CA HIS A 454 20.11 -8.31 -2.78
C HIS A 454 20.01 -7.64 -1.41
N ILE A 455 21.13 -7.14 -0.91
CA ILE A 455 21.21 -6.51 0.40
C ILE A 455 21.73 -5.10 0.22
N SER A 456 21.08 -4.18 0.92
CA SER A 456 21.49 -2.80 0.99
C SER A 456 21.60 -2.32 2.43
N ILE A 457 22.67 -1.56 2.70
CA ILE A 457 22.95 -0.99 4.00
C ILE A 457 23.37 0.47 3.87
N ARG A 458 22.82 1.32 4.73
CA ARG A 458 23.24 2.72 4.89
C ARG A 458 23.67 2.98 6.33
N GLY A 459 24.56 3.96 6.52
CA GLY A 459 25.04 4.39 7.85
C GLY A 459 26.23 3.61 8.41
N MET A 460 26.76 2.63 7.68
CA MET A 460 28.02 1.99 8.06
C MET A 460 29.20 2.96 7.88
N ARG A 461 30.29 2.75 8.62
CA ARG A 461 31.50 3.57 8.49
C ARG A 461 32.04 3.52 7.07
N PHE A 462 32.59 4.64 6.61
CA PHE A 462 33.32 4.64 5.35
C PHE A 462 34.58 3.77 5.50
N GLY A 463 34.66 2.70 4.71
CA GLY A 463 35.82 1.81 4.67
C GLY A 463 35.57 0.57 3.83
N ALA A 464 36.62 -0.18 3.54
CA ALA A 464 36.48 -1.45 2.82
C ALA A 464 35.92 -2.52 3.76
N TYR A 465 34.92 -3.26 3.31
CA TYR A 465 34.36 -4.39 4.06
C TYR A 465 34.67 -5.72 3.36
N ARG A 466 34.85 -6.77 4.15
CA ARG A 466 34.89 -8.15 3.69
C ARG A 466 33.57 -8.81 4.08
N CYS A 467 32.87 -9.38 3.12
CA CYS A 467 31.74 -10.26 3.38
C CYS A 467 32.24 -11.72 3.39
N SER A 468 31.65 -12.57 4.23
CA SER A 468 31.87 -14.02 4.22
C SER A 468 31.58 -14.64 2.84
N THR A 469 30.70 -14.01 2.04
CA THR A 469 30.38 -14.42 0.66
C THR A 469 30.20 -13.20 -0.26
N GLY A 470 30.80 -13.23 -1.45
CA GLY A 470 30.59 -12.23 -2.50
C GLY A 470 31.51 -11.00 -2.45
N ARG A 471 31.24 -10.02 -3.33
CA ARG A 471 31.97 -8.73 -3.42
C ARG A 471 31.03 -7.61 -3.01
N VAL A 472 31.47 -6.75 -2.09
CA VAL A 472 30.72 -5.58 -1.61
C VAL A 472 31.14 -4.35 -2.39
N LYS A 473 30.18 -3.66 -3.03
CA LYS A 473 30.44 -2.37 -3.67
C LYS A 473 30.46 -1.28 -2.60
N HIS A 474 31.42 -0.36 -2.70
CA HIS A 474 31.66 0.68 -1.72
C HIS A 474 31.16 2.04 -2.21
N GLY A 475 30.54 2.82 -1.32
CA GLY A 475 29.92 4.13 -1.57
C GLY A 475 29.25 4.68 -0.28
N GLU A 476 28.31 5.63 -0.40
CA GLU A 476 27.45 6.08 0.73
C GLU A 476 26.52 4.97 1.26
N GLN A 477 26.29 3.95 0.42
CA GLN A 477 25.46 2.77 0.68
C GLN A 477 26.28 1.54 0.28
N LEU A 478 26.31 0.53 1.15
CA LEU A 478 26.87 -0.77 0.83
C LEU A 478 25.78 -1.58 0.14
N GLU A 479 26.11 -2.12 -1.02
CA GLU A 479 25.23 -2.99 -1.80
C GLU A 479 25.99 -4.22 -2.25
N TRP A 480 25.35 -5.38 -2.12
CA TRP A 480 25.88 -6.62 -2.64
C TRP A 480 24.79 -7.65 -2.89
N GLU A 481 25.11 -8.59 -3.78
CA GLU A 481 24.24 -9.67 -4.19
C GLU A 481 24.86 -11.00 -3.75
N VAL A 482 24.04 -11.88 -3.17
CA VAL A 482 24.47 -13.21 -2.73
C VAL A 482 23.59 -14.25 -3.41
N PRO A 483 24.12 -15.01 -4.39
CA PRO A 483 23.41 -16.13 -5.00
C PRO A 483 23.07 -17.20 -3.96
N TYR A 484 21.90 -17.82 -4.08
CA TYR A 484 21.55 -19.01 -3.31
C TYR A 484 22.15 -20.24 -3.98
N ALA A 485 22.82 -21.11 -3.21
CA ALA A 485 23.17 -22.44 -3.69
C ALA A 485 21.92 -23.32 -3.89
N GLU A 486 22.04 -24.40 -4.66
CA GLU A 486 20.95 -25.36 -4.86
C GLU A 486 20.48 -25.94 -3.50
N GLY A 487 19.17 -25.91 -3.26
CA GLY A 487 18.57 -26.35 -1.99
C GLY A 487 18.84 -25.44 -0.77
N GLN A 488 19.52 -24.31 -0.95
CA GLN A 488 19.81 -23.39 0.15
C GLN A 488 18.63 -22.48 0.47
N GLU A 489 18.07 -22.66 1.67
CA GLU A 489 16.94 -21.87 2.18
C GLU A 489 17.37 -20.74 3.14
N THR A 490 18.63 -20.75 3.61
CA THR A 490 19.14 -19.79 4.58
C THR A 490 20.57 -19.34 4.23
N LEU A 491 20.83 -18.04 4.41
CA LEU A 491 22.14 -17.40 4.27
C LEU A 491 22.57 -16.83 5.62
N CYS A 492 23.79 -17.15 6.04
CA CYS A 492 24.46 -16.52 7.18
C CYS A 492 25.63 -15.69 6.67
N LEU A 493 25.53 -14.37 6.82
CA LEU A 493 26.48 -13.41 6.27
C LEU A 493 27.17 -12.67 7.40
N THR A 494 28.48 -12.52 7.31
CA THR A 494 29.26 -11.68 8.21
C THR A 494 30.00 -10.64 7.39
N LEU A 495 29.71 -9.39 7.66
CA LEU A 495 30.37 -8.24 7.07
C LEU A 495 31.33 -7.65 8.12
N THR A 496 32.62 -7.61 7.81
CA THR A 496 33.66 -7.09 8.71
C THR A 496 34.44 -5.97 8.03
N ALA A 497 34.64 -4.85 8.73
CA ALA A 497 35.51 -3.77 8.28
C ALA A 497 36.96 -4.28 8.16
N LYS A 498 37.66 -3.88 7.09
CA LYS A 498 39.08 -4.20 6.88
C LYS A 498 39.99 -3.32 7.71
#